data_AF-A0A843BXQ3-F1
#
_entry.id   AF-A0A843BXQ3-F1
#
_cell.length_a   1.000
_cell.length_b   1.000
_cell.length_c   1.000
_cell.angle_alpha   90.00
_cell.angle_beta   90.00
_cell.angle_gamma   90.00
#
_symmetry.space_group_name_H-M   'P 1'
#
loop_
_entity.id
_entity.type
_entity.pdbx_description
1 polymer ?
#
loop_
_entity_poly.entity_id
_entity_poly.type
_entity_poly.pdbx_seq_one_letter_code
_entity_poly.pdbx_strand_id
1 'polypeptide(L)'
;MSDEFDELVSDFSRFYILTILYEGPAHGYKIINYFKKRVGKEISPSLVYPFLQKLEEKGLLTHTRKPVGKKEKKIFELTEAGKILCVGLFKRFAKLVSITIEPSLYVCAHCGCKVYEGGHHEIIGEKETTFCCIHCAQSYRETFKQR
;
A
#
# COMPACT_ATOMS: atom_id res chain seq x y z
N MET A 1 24.93 8.27 8.89
CA MET A 1 23.67 8.98 8.53
C MET A 1 23.25 8.69 7.09
N SER A 2 24.13 8.72 6.09
CA SER A 2 23.81 8.27 4.71
C SER A 2 23.43 6.79 4.68
N ASP A 3 24.25 5.94 5.28
CA ASP A 3 24.14 4.49 5.12
C ASP A 3 22.89 3.90 5.79
N GLU A 4 22.47 4.46 6.92
CA GLU A 4 21.26 4.07 7.66
C GLU A 4 19.99 4.48 6.90
N PHE A 5 20.02 5.64 6.23
CA PHE A 5 18.92 6.08 5.37
C PHE A 5 18.84 5.22 4.10
N ASP A 6 19.98 4.86 3.52
CA ASP A 6 20.05 3.98 2.34
C ASP A 6 19.57 2.56 2.66
N GLU A 7 19.86 2.03 3.85
CA GLU A 7 19.35 0.75 4.32
C GLU A 7 17.83 0.78 4.53
N LEU A 8 17.30 1.84 5.15
CA LEU A 8 15.85 2.05 5.31
C LEU A 8 15.13 2.13 3.96
N VAL A 9 15.68 2.86 2.99
CA VAL A 9 15.15 2.95 1.63
C VAL A 9 15.22 1.59 0.92
N SER A 10 16.27 0.81 1.16
CA SER A 10 16.42 -0.56 0.65
C SER A 10 15.32 -1.47 1.18
N ASP A 11 14.97 -1.36 2.46
CA ASP A 11 13.91 -2.16 3.08
C ASP A 11 12.52 -1.79 2.58
N PHE A 12 12.23 -0.50 2.41
CA PHE A 12 10.99 -0.06 1.75
C PHE A 12 10.90 -0.59 0.31
N SER A 13 12.04 -0.61 -0.39
CA SER A 13 12.10 -1.11 -1.76
C SER A 13 11.82 -2.61 -1.83
N ARG A 14 12.39 -3.40 -0.90
CA ARG A 14 12.13 -4.85 -0.75
C ARG A 14 10.67 -5.14 -0.40
N PHE A 15 10.08 -4.35 0.49
CA PHE A 15 8.66 -4.46 0.81
C PHE A 15 7.79 -4.23 -0.42
N TYR A 16 8.10 -3.24 -1.24
CA TYR A 16 7.35 -2.98 -2.47
C TYR A 16 7.49 -4.11 -3.50
N ILE A 17 8.68 -4.71 -3.63
CA ILE A 17 8.90 -5.89 -4.48
C ILE A 17 8.00 -7.05 -4.04
N LEU A 18 7.88 -7.30 -2.73
CA LEU A 18 6.97 -8.30 -2.17
C LEU A 18 5.50 -7.98 -2.51
N THR A 19 5.09 -6.71 -2.44
CA THR A 19 3.74 -6.29 -2.86
C THR A 19 3.48 -6.61 -4.33
N ILE A 20 4.41 -6.30 -5.22
CA ILE A 20 4.28 -6.62 -6.66
C ILE A 20 4.12 -8.14 -6.87
N LEU A 21 4.92 -8.95 -6.17
CA LEU A 21 4.86 -10.41 -6.27
C LEU A 21 3.61 -11.01 -5.63
N TYR A 22 3.03 -10.35 -4.63
CA TYR A 22 1.76 -10.73 -4.01
C TYR A 22 0.57 -10.52 -4.95
N GLU A 23 0.60 -9.45 -5.76
CA GLU A 23 -0.42 -9.20 -6.78
C GLU A 23 -0.40 -10.24 -7.93
N GLY A 24 0.74 -10.91 -8.13
CA GLY A 24 0.82 -12.07 -9.00
C GLY A 24 2.20 -12.34 -9.58
N PRO A 25 2.33 -13.43 -10.38
CA PRO A 25 3.61 -13.83 -10.96
C PRO A 25 4.22 -12.77 -11.89
N ALA A 26 5.52 -12.55 -11.77
CA ALA A 26 6.23 -11.52 -12.53
C ALA A 26 7.65 -11.94 -12.89
N HIS A 27 8.13 -11.49 -14.05
CA HIS A 27 9.56 -11.58 -14.37
C HIS A 27 10.32 -10.40 -13.76
N GLY A 28 11.62 -10.57 -13.47
CA GLY A 28 12.45 -9.56 -12.80
C GLY A 28 12.36 -8.16 -13.42
N TYR A 29 12.39 -8.05 -14.75
CA TYR A 29 12.24 -6.75 -15.42
C TYR A 29 10.85 -6.10 -15.26
N LYS A 30 9.78 -6.90 -15.11
CA LYS A 30 8.41 -6.39 -14.87
C LYS A 30 8.33 -5.80 -13.46
N ILE A 31 8.99 -6.45 -12.50
CA ILE A 31 9.11 -5.96 -11.13
C ILE A 31 9.80 -4.59 -11.12
N ILE A 32 10.96 -4.47 -11.78
CA ILE A 32 11.69 -3.18 -11.92
C ILE A 32 10.80 -2.10 -12.54
N ASN A 33 10.09 -2.43 -13.63
CA ASN A 33 9.22 -1.47 -14.32
C ASN A 33 8.01 -1.05 -13.48
N TYR A 34 7.36 -1.99 -12.80
CA TYR A 34 6.23 -1.69 -11.90
C TYR A 34 6.68 -0.86 -10.70
N PHE A 35 7.85 -1.16 -10.15
CA PHE A 35 8.47 -0.36 -9.10
C PHE A 35 8.66 1.09 -9.58
N LYS A 36 9.33 1.30 -10.73
CA LYS A 36 9.55 2.63 -11.30
C LYS A 36 8.23 3.38 -11.53
N LYS A 37 7.22 2.71 -12.10
CA LYS A 37 5.92 3.32 -12.41
C LYS A 37 5.16 3.77 -11.16
N ARG A 38 5.20 2.99 -10.08
CA ARG A 38 4.37 3.25 -8.89
C ARG A 38 5.07 4.04 -7.79
N VAL A 39 6.38 3.82 -7.62
CA VAL A 39 7.20 4.52 -6.61
C VAL A 39 7.83 5.80 -7.17
N GLY A 40 7.95 5.92 -8.50
CA GLY A 40 8.56 7.08 -9.15
C GLY A 40 10.09 7.13 -9.05
N LYS A 41 10.73 6.05 -8.56
CA LYS A 41 12.19 5.91 -8.43
C LYS A 41 12.69 4.69 -9.18
N GLU A 42 13.92 4.76 -9.68
CA GLU A 42 14.59 3.60 -10.25
C GLU A 42 15.12 2.68 -9.15
N ILE A 43 15.09 1.38 -9.43
CA ILE A 43 15.67 0.35 -8.56
C ILE A 43 16.64 -0.48 -9.39
N SER A 44 17.82 -0.73 -8.83
CA SER A 44 18.86 -1.43 -9.56
C SER A 44 18.55 -2.93 -9.67
N PRO A 45 18.88 -3.57 -10.81
CA PRO A 45 18.95 -5.03 -10.91
C PRO A 45 19.77 -5.67 -9.79
N SER A 46 20.86 -5.02 -9.35
CA SER A 46 21.74 -5.51 -8.29
C SER A 46 21.08 -5.56 -6.91
N LEU A 47 19.97 -4.86 -6.69
CA LEU A 47 19.15 -5.01 -5.48
C LEU A 47 18.07 -6.07 -5.71
N VAL A 48 17.38 -6.01 -6.85
CA VAL A 48 16.22 -6.88 -7.12
C VAL A 48 16.62 -8.35 -7.17
N TYR A 49 17.62 -8.72 -8.00
CA TYR A 49 17.91 -10.14 -8.23
C TYR A 49 18.48 -10.85 -6.99
N PRO A 50 19.42 -10.28 -6.22
CA PRO A 50 19.84 -10.90 -4.97
C PRO A 50 18.72 -11.03 -3.94
N PHE A 51 17.78 -10.08 -3.92
CA PHE A 51 16.61 -10.19 -3.03
C PHE A 51 15.69 -11.34 -3.46
N LEU A 52 15.39 -11.46 -4.75
CA LEU A 52 14.60 -12.59 -5.27
C LEU A 52 15.27 -13.93 -4.94
N GLN A 53 16.59 -14.04 -5.15
CA GLN A 53 17.34 -15.24 -4.80
C GLN A 53 17.23 -15.59 -3.31
N LYS A 54 17.37 -14.61 -2.41
CA LYS A 54 17.19 -14.83 -0.96
C LYS A 54 15.79 -15.32 -0.60
N LEU A 55 14.75 -14.89 -1.32
CA LEU A 55 13.39 -15.37 -1.10
C LEU A 55 13.23 -16.83 -1.58
N GLU A 56 13.86 -17.20 -2.69
CA GLU A 56 13.88 -18.59 -3.18
C GLU A 56 14.63 -19.52 -2.23
N GLU A 57 15.81 -19.11 -1.74
CA GLU A 57 16.61 -19.84 -0.75
C GLU A 57 15.83 -20.08 0.56
N LYS A 58 14.93 -19.15 0.91
CA LYS A 58 14.04 -19.27 2.08
C LYS A 58 12.73 -20.01 1.80
N GLY A 59 12.51 -20.52 0.58
CA GLY A 59 11.28 -21.20 0.18
C GLY A 59 10.03 -20.30 0.13
N LEU A 60 10.23 -18.97 0.10
CA LEU A 60 9.13 -17.98 0.03
C LEU A 60 8.75 -17.64 -1.41
N LEU A 61 9.62 -17.98 -2.36
CA LEU A 61 9.48 -17.71 -3.78
C LEU A 61 9.87 -18.95 -4.57
N THR A 62 9.24 -19.16 -5.71
CA THR A 62 9.65 -20.14 -6.72
C THR A 62 9.76 -19.45 -8.07
N HIS A 63 10.45 -20.08 -9.02
CA HIS A 63 10.47 -19.62 -10.40
C HIS A 63 10.16 -20.74 -11.40
N THR A 64 9.50 -20.35 -12.47
CA THR A 64 9.38 -21.16 -13.69
C THR A 64 10.05 -20.43 -14.83
N ARG A 65 10.59 -21.17 -15.80
CA ARG A 65 11.08 -20.59 -17.05
C ARG A 65 9.95 -20.63 -18.07
N LYS A 66 9.60 -19.47 -18.62
CA LYS A 66 8.60 -19.38 -19.69
C LYS A 66 9.18 -18.63 -20.89
N PRO A 67 8.86 -19.04 -22.12
CA PRO A 67 9.20 -18.27 -23.30
C PRO A 67 8.42 -16.94 -23.28
N VAL A 68 9.13 -15.82 -23.34
CA VAL A 68 8.55 -14.48 -23.44
C VAL A 68 9.17 -13.80 -24.65
N GLY A 69 8.49 -13.90 -25.79
CA GLY A 69 9.04 -13.51 -27.09
C GLY A 69 10.16 -14.47 -27.52
N LYS A 70 11.32 -13.94 -27.91
CA LYS A 70 12.47 -14.73 -28.39
C LYS A 70 13.39 -15.27 -27.27
N LYS A 71 13.13 -14.95 -26.00
CA LYS A 71 13.99 -15.33 -24.87
C LYS A 71 13.17 -16.03 -23.79
N GLU A 72 13.77 -17.02 -23.15
CA GLU A 72 13.24 -17.54 -21.90
C GLU A 72 13.45 -16.53 -20.78
N LYS A 73 12.42 -16.34 -19.94
CA LYS A 73 12.49 -15.51 -18.74
C LYS A 73 12.06 -16.31 -17.53
N LYS A 74 12.73 -16.07 -16.41
CA LYS A 74 12.26 -16.53 -15.10
C LYS A 74 11.02 -15.73 -14.71
N ILE A 75 9.92 -16.44 -14.48
CA ILE A 75 8.70 -15.93 -13.87
C ILE A 75 8.76 -16.34 -12.40
N PHE A 76 8.80 -15.34 -11.53
CA PHE A 76 8.82 -15.52 -10.08
C PHE A 76 7.41 -15.48 -9.53
N GLU A 77 7.12 -16.35 -8.58
CA GLU A 77 5.82 -16.48 -7.93
C GLU A 77 6.00 -16.81 -6.46
N LEU A 78 5.24 -16.15 -5.58
CA LEU A 78 5.26 -16.45 -4.15
C LEU A 78 4.70 -17.84 -3.89
N THR A 79 5.39 -18.59 -3.02
CA THR A 79 4.83 -19.80 -2.43
C THR A 79 3.73 -19.44 -1.44
N GLU A 80 3.00 -20.44 -0.94
CA GLU A 80 1.99 -20.20 0.10
C GLU A 80 2.61 -19.57 1.36
N ALA A 81 3.78 -20.07 1.79
CA ALA A 81 4.55 -19.46 2.88
C ALA A 81 4.95 -18.00 2.59
N GLY A 82 5.33 -17.71 1.35
CA GLY A 82 5.60 -16.34 0.89
C GLY A 82 4.39 -15.42 0.99
N LYS A 83 3.21 -15.89 0.58
CA LYS A 83 1.95 -15.13 0.70
C LYS A 83 1.57 -14.86 2.15
N ILE A 84 1.68 -15.86 3.03
CA ILE A 84 1.42 -15.70 4.46
C ILE A 84 2.34 -14.63 5.07
N LEU A 85 3.63 -14.66 4.72
CA LEU A 85 4.59 -13.64 5.15
C LEU A 85 4.15 -12.24 4.69
N CYS A 86 3.80 -12.06 3.41
CA CYS A 86 3.32 -10.80 2.87
C CYS A 86 2.10 -10.27 3.62
N VAL A 87 1.09 -11.12 3.87
CA VAL A 87 -0.11 -10.73 4.63
C VAL A 87 0.27 -10.24 6.04
N GLY A 88 1.19 -10.94 6.72
CA GLY A 88 1.70 -10.51 8.02
C GLY A 88 2.38 -9.14 7.97
N LEU A 89 3.21 -8.90 6.95
CA LEU A 89 3.88 -7.61 6.75
C LEU A 89 2.88 -6.49 6.44
N PHE A 90 1.87 -6.74 5.60
CA PHE A 90 0.83 -5.76 5.27
C PHE A 90 0.01 -5.37 6.49
N LYS A 91 -0.32 -6.33 7.37
CA LYS A 91 -1.01 -6.03 8.64
C LYS A 91 -0.19 -5.11 9.54
N ARG A 92 1.12 -5.35 9.66
CA ARG A 92 2.03 -4.49 10.43
C ARG A 92 2.13 -3.10 9.82
N PHE A 93 2.27 -3.01 8.50
CA PHE A 93 2.30 -1.73 7.79
C PHE A 93 1.00 -0.95 7.93
N ALA A 94 -0.16 -1.60 7.79
CA ALA A 94 -1.47 -1.01 8.01
C ALA A 94 -1.61 -0.46 9.44
N LYS A 95 -1.05 -1.14 10.45
CA LYS A 95 -1.05 -0.64 11.83
C LYS A 95 -0.23 0.63 11.99
N LEU A 96 0.95 0.72 11.37
CA LEU A 96 1.74 1.95 11.36
C LEU A 96 0.98 3.09 10.70
N VAL A 97 0.42 2.84 9.52
CA VAL A 97 -0.39 3.80 8.77
C VAL A 97 -1.59 4.26 9.60
N SER A 98 -2.28 3.34 10.29
CA SER A 98 -3.41 3.71 11.15
C SER A 98 -3.01 4.64 12.29
N ILE A 99 -1.85 4.44 12.93
CA ILE A 99 -1.40 5.30 14.03
C ILE A 99 -1.16 6.73 13.54
N THR A 100 -0.62 6.88 12.33
CA THR A 100 -0.30 8.20 11.77
C THR A 100 -1.53 8.90 11.20
N ILE A 101 -2.46 8.15 10.61
CA ILE A 101 -3.63 8.70 9.93
C ILE A 101 -4.80 8.93 10.91
N GLU A 102 -5.00 8.04 11.87
CA GLU A 102 -6.17 8.09 12.77
C GLU A 102 -6.33 9.42 13.52
N PRO A 103 -5.26 10.08 14.01
CA PRO A 103 -5.36 11.41 14.62
C PRO A 103 -5.81 12.52 13.66
N SER A 104 -5.61 12.35 12.36
CA SER A 104 -5.99 13.32 11.33
C SER A 104 -7.36 13.05 10.70
N LEU A 105 -8.09 12.02 11.16
CA LEU A 105 -9.41 11.69 10.64
C LEU A 105 -10.47 12.61 11.26
N TYR A 106 -11.30 13.21 10.41
CA TYR A 106 -12.51 13.88 10.89
C TYR A 106 -13.55 12.84 11.29
N VAL A 107 -14.42 13.18 12.24
CA VAL A 107 -15.59 12.36 12.57
C VAL A 107 -16.83 13.04 12.00
N CYS A 108 -17.63 12.30 11.22
CA CYS A 108 -18.87 12.82 10.69
C CYS A 108 -19.83 13.20 11.82
N ALA A 109 -20.30 14.45 11.83
CA ALA A 109 -21.19 14.96 12.87
C ALA A 109 -22.58 14.30 12.90
N HIS A 110 -22.98 13.62 11.83
CA HIS A 110 -24.26 12.92 11.75
C HIS A 110 -24.15 11.44 12.11
N CYS A 111 -23.39 10.65 11.33
CA CYS A 111 -23.36 9.19 11.46
C CYS A 111 -22.20 8.67 12.32
N GLY A 112 -21.23 9.52 12.68
CA GLY A 112 -20.07 9.14 13.49
C GLY A 112 -18.96 8.39 12.75
N CYS A 113 -19.06 8.19 11.44
CA CYS A 113 -17.98 7.57 10.66
C CYS A 113 -16.70 8.42 10.68
N LYS A 114 -15.54 7.76 10.77
CA LYS A 114 -14.22 8.39 10.58
C LYS A 114 -13.98 8.62 9.09
N VAL A 115 -13.71 9.85 8.70
CA VAL A 115 -13.53 10.31 7.33
C VAL A 115 -12.05 10.54 7.07
N TYR A 116 -11.48 9.74 6.18
CA TYR A 116 -10.08 9.83 5.77
C TYR A 116 -9.84 10.88 4.70
N GLU A 117 -10.65 10.85 3.65
CA GLU A 117 -10.61 11.82 2.55
C GLU A 117 -12.01 11.94 1.94
N GLY A 118 -12.26 13.02 1.21
CA GLY A 118 -13.51 13.21 0.46
C GLY A 118 -14.76 13.48 1.33
N GLY A 119 -14.59 13.94 2.56
CA GLY A 119 -15.69 14.41 3.40
C GLY A 119 -16.40 15.62 2.80
N HIS A 120 -17.69 15.75 3.08
CA HIS A 120 -18.45 16.96 2.81
C HIS A 120 -18.29 17.91 4.00
N HIS A 121 -17.84 19.14 3.75
CA HIS A 121 -17.60 20.14 4.78
C HIS A 121 -18.52 21.34 4.56
N GLU A 122 -19.16 21.81 5.63
CA GLU A 122 -20.00 22.99 5.57
C GLU A 122 -20.07 23.69 6.93
N ILE A 123 -20.40 24.98 6.89
CA ILE A 123 -20.58 25.77 8.09
C ILE A 123 -22.01 25.57 8.60
N ILE A 124 -22.16 25.03 9.81
CA ILE A 124 -23.43 24.94 10.55
C ILE A 124 -23.35 25.87 11.75
N GLY A 125 -24.14 26.95 11.74
CA GLY A 125 -23.98 28.04 12.71
C GLY A 125 -22.65 28.79 12.47
N GLU A 126 -21.77 28.79 13.47
CA GLU A 126 -20.43 29.41 13.40
C GLU A 126 -19.28 28.39 13.31
N LYS A 127 -19.60 27.09 13.20
CA LYS A 127 -18.59 26.02 13.20
C LYS A 127 -18.54 25.31 11.86
N GLU A 128 -17.34 25.17 11.31
CA GLU A 128 -17.08 24.23 10.23
C GLU A 128 -17.34 22.80 10.74
N THR A 129 -18.20 22.08 10.04
CA THR A 129 -18.67 20.75 10.42
C THR A 129 -18.40 19.76 9.30
N THR A 130 -17.82 18.61 9.64
CA THR A 130 -17.50 17.55 8.68
C THR A 130 -18.58 16.49 8.63
N PHE A 131 -18.90 16.02 7.42
CA PHE A 131 -19.83 14.94 7.13
C PHE A 131 -19.20 13.90 6.20
N CYS A 132 -19.57 12.63 6.31
CA CYS A 132 -19.05 11.61 5.40
C CYS A 132 -19.64 11.70 3.98
N CYS A 133 -20.79 12.35 3.81
CA CYS A 133 -21.45 12.60 2.53
C CYS A 133 -22.48 13.73 2.63
N ILE A 134 -22.99 14.18 1.48
CA ILE A 134 -24.03 15.23 1.42
C ILE A 134 -25.34 14.84 2.11
N HIS A 135 -25.69 13.55 2.14
CA HIS A 135 -26.91 13.07 2.80
C HIS A 135 -26.81 13.16 4.33
N CYS A 136 -25.63 12.90 4.89
CA CYS A 136 -25.39 13.10 6.31
C CYS A 136 -25.49 14.58 6.70
N ALA A 137 -24.99 15.47 5.85
CA ALA A 137 -25.10 16.91 6.03
C ALA A 137 -26.58 17.38 6.00
N GLN A 138 -27.35 16.90 5.02
CA GLN A 138 -28.78 17.19 4.89
C GLN A 138 -29.58 16.72 6.11
N SER A 139 -29.43 15.45 6.50
CA SER A 139 -30.15 14.88 7.64
C SER A 139 -29.79 15.59 8.95
N TYR A 140 -28.51 15.92 9.14
CA TYR A 140 -28.08 16.71 10.29
C TYR A 140 -28.77 18.08 10.33
N ARG A 141 -28.82 18.81 9.21
CA ARG A 141 -29.50 20.12 9.13
C ARG A 141 -31.00 20.03 9.45
N GLU A 142 -31.68 19.00 8.97
CA GLU A 142 -33.09 18.78 9.25
C GLU A 142 -33.33 18.59 10.75
N THR A 143 -32.49 17.78 11.42
CA THR A 143 -32.57 17.61 12.88
C THR A 143 -32.15 18.84 13.68
N PHE A 144 -31.21 19.65 13.16
CA PHE A 144 -30.72 20.86 13.83
C PHE A 144 -31.76 21.99 13.78
N LYS A 145 -32.55 22.10 12.71
CA LYS A 145 -33.63 23.11 12.56
C LYS A 145 -34.84 22.87 13.47
N GLN A 146 -34.97 21.66 14.04
CA GLN A 146 -36.07 21.28 14.94
C GLN A 146 -35.75 21.52 16.43
N ARG A 147 -34.55 22.04 16.73
CA ARG A 147 -34.08 22.42 18.06
C ARG A 147 -33.95 23.93 18.16
#